data_AF-A0A0C2SM98-F1
#
_entry.id   AF-A0A0C2SM98-F1
#
_cell.length_a   1.000
_cell.length_b   1.000
_cell.length_c   1.000
_cell.angle_alpha   90.00
_cell.angle_beta   90.00
_cell.angle_gamma   90.00
#
_symmetry.space_group_name_H-M   'P 1'
#
loop_
_entity.id
_entity.type
_entity.pdbx_description
1 polymer ?
#
loop_
_entity_poly.entity_id
_entity_poly.type
_entity_poly.pdbx_seq_one_letter_code
_entity_poly.pdbx_strand_id
1 'polypeptide(L)'
;DGHGSHEQLELINLARKHNIILFCLPPHTTHKLQPLDVGVFGPFQRAWSERCDEIVEDTGEEMPRENFVKEYMDVRSKTFKPTTIIAAFRKSGCWPVSRD
;
A
#
# COMPACT_ATOMS: atom_id res chain seq x y z
N ASP A 1 -5.03 -7.33 6.67
CA ASP A 1 -6.23 -7.90 6.02
C ASP A 1 -6.72 -9.22 6.64
N GLY A 2 -6.03 -9.79 7.65
CA GLY A 2 -6.45 -11.05 8.29
C GLY A 2 -6.17 -12.29 7.44
N HIS A 3 -5.28 -12.20 6.45
CA HIS A 3 -4.85 -13.37 5.69
C HIS A 3 -4.06 -14.33 6.59
N GLY A 4 -4.29 -15.64 6.47
CA GLY A 4 -3.73 -16.65 7.39
C GLY A 4 -2.20 -16.68 7.46
N SER A 5 -1.49 -16.18 6.44
CA SER A 5 -0.03 -15.99 6.50
C SER A 5 0.40 -14.95 7.55
N HIS A 6 -0.46 -13.99 7.89
CA HIS A 6 -0.19 -12.96 8.90
C HIS A 6 -0.48 -13.43 10.33
N GLU A 7 -1.03 -14.62 10.50
CA GLU A 7 -1.43 -15.17 11.81
C GLU A 7 -0.61 -16.41 12.19
N GLN A 8 0.45 -16.70 11.42
CA GLN A 8 1.36 -17.78 11.75
C GLN A 8 2.05 -17.55 13.09
N LEU A 9 2.08 -18.59 13.93
CA LEU A 9 2.67 -18.52 15.27
C LEU A 9 4.13 -18.04 15.25
N GLU A 10 4.89 -18.42 14.23
CA GLU A 10 6.28 -17.97 14.05
C GLU A 10 6.37 -16.44 13.87
N LEU A 11 5.51 -15.86 13.03
CA LEU A 11 5.44 -14.40 12.82
C LEU A 11 5.04 -13.68 14.11
N ILE A 12 4.05 -14.19 14.84
CA ILE A 12 3.58 -13.60 16.10
C ILE A 12 4.71 -13.61 17.15
N ASN A 13 5.41 -14.73 17.27
CA ASN A 13 6.53 -14.87 18.20
C ASN A 13 7.70 -13.94 17.82
N LEU A 14 8.00 -13.82 16.53
CA LEU A 14 9.02 -12.90 16.03
C LEU A 14 8.65 -11.43 16.33
N ALA A 15 7.40 -11.03 16.04
CA ALA A 15 6.92 -9.69 16.36
C ALA A 15 7.01 -9.39 17.86
N ARG A 16 6.59 -10.33 18.72
CA ARG A 16 6.71 -10.21 20.18
C ARG A 16 8.17 -10.06 20.62
N LYS A 17 9.09 -10.88 20.08
CA LYS A 17 10.53 -10.81 20.38
C LYS A 17 11.12 -9.44 20.05
N HIS A 18 10.62 -8.77 19.01
CA HIS A 18 11.09 -7.47 18.56
C HIS A 18 10.23 -6.28 19.04
N ASN A 19 9.31 -6.49 20.00
CA ASN A 19 8.40 -5.46 20.52
C ASN A 19 7.54 -4.78 19.43
N ILE A 20 7.16 -5.52 18.40
CA ILE A 20 6.28 -5.06 17.32
C ILE A 20 4.84 -5.45 17.67
N ILE A 21 3.94 -4.45 17.69
CA ILE A 21 2.51 -4.66 17.87
C ILE A 21 1.89 -4.98 16.50
N LEU A 22 1.32 -6.17 16.36
CA LEU A 22 0.55 -6.56 15.18
C LEU A 22 -0.91 -6.12 15.35
N PHE A 23 -1.42 -5.37 14.39
CA PHE A 23 -2.83 -4.97 14.35
C PHE A 23 -3.61 -5.88 13.40
N CYS A 24 -4.52 -6.68 13.95
CA CYS A 24 -5.48 -7.45 13.17
C CYS A 24 -6.72 -6.61 12.91
N LEU A 25 -6.99 -6.32 11.63
CA LEU A 25 -8.23 -5.63 11.23
C LEU A 25 -9.42 -6.61 11.30
N PRO A 26 -10.62 -6.15 11.70
CA PRO A 26 -11.82 -6.97 11.59
C PRO A 26 -12.02 -7.49 10.14
N PRO A 27 -12.62 -8.68 9.96
CA PRO A 27 -12.86 -9.23 8.64
C PRO A 27 -13.56 -8.25 7.69
N HIS A 28 -13.14 -8.24 6.43
CA HIS A 28 -13.70 -7.40 5.35
C HIS A 28 -13.64 -5.88 5.60
N THR A 29 -12.78 -5.39 6.50
CA THR A 29 -12.64 -3.94 6.79
C THR A 29 -11.40 -3.28 6.20
N THR A 30 -10.59 -3.98 5.40
CA THR A 30 -9.38 -3.44 4.75
C THR A 30 -9.66 -2.12 4.02
N HIS A 31 -10.73 -2.08 3.21
CA HIS A 31 -11.15 -0.88 2.48
C HIS A 31 -11.58 0.31 3.35
N LYS A 32 -11.73 0.13 4.67
CA LYS A 32 -12.09 1.18 5.64
C LYS A 32 -10.95 1.53 6.58
N LEU A 33 -10.20 0.53 7.04
CA LEU A 33 -9.27 0.67 8.16
C LEU A 33 -7.80 0.57 7.74
N GLN A 34 -7.49 0.04 6.56
CA GLN A 34 -6.11 -0.07 6.09
C GLN A 34 -5.72 1.21 5.32
N PRO A 35 -4.84 2.09 5.86
CA PRO A 35 -4.53 3.36 5.23
C PRO A 35 -4.04 3.22 3.79
N LEU A 36 -3.29 2.13 3.50
CA LEU A 36 -2.78 1.87 2.17
C LEU A 36 -3.90 1.74 1.14
N ASP A 37 -4.92 0.92 1.43
CA ASP A 37 -6.08 0.74 0.55
C ASP A 37 -7.00 1.96 0.52
N VAL A 38 -7.17 2.63 1.67
CA VAL A 38 -8.09 3.77 1.81
C VAL A 38 -7.65 4.98 0.98
N GLY A 39 -6.35 5.24 0.83
CA GLY A 39 -5.92 6.49 0.21
C GLY A 39 -4.60 6.46 -0.56
N VAL A 40 -3.78 5.43 -0.40
CA VAL A 40 -2.41 5.42 -0.98
C VAL A 40 -2.36 4.63 -2.29
N PHE A 41 -3.02 3.46 -2.36
CA PHE A 41 -2.97 2.60 -3.53
C PHE A 41 -3.79 3.10 -4.71
N GLY A 42 -4.92 3.77 -4.50
CA GLY A 42 -5.71 4.32 -5.60
C GLY A 42 -4.93 5.25 -6.54
N PRO A 43 -4.27 6.31 -6.02
CA PRO A 43 -3.41 7.18 -6.81
C PRO A 43 -2.21 6.46 -7.44
N PHE A 44 -1.60 5.52 -6.70
CA PHE A 44 -0.47 4.74 -7.21
C PHE A 44 -0.87 3.85 -8.39
N GLN A 45 -1.96 3.10 -8.29
CA GLN A 45 -2.45 2.22 -9.35
C GLN A 45 -2.75 3.00 -10.62
N ARG A 46 -3.37 4.18 -10.50
CA ARG A 46 -3.62 5.06 -11.65
C ARG A 46 -2.33 5.48 -12.34
N ALA A 47 -1.38 6.03 -11.58
CA ALA A 47 -0.10 6.47 -12.14
C ALA A 47 0.73 5.30 -12.70
N TRP A 48 0.59 4.10 -12.13
CA TRP A 48 1.22 2.89 -12.64
C TRP A 48 0.65 2.48 -13.99
N SER A 49 -0.68 2.47 -14.12
CA SER A 49 -1.34 2.22 -15.42
C SER A 49 -0.92 3.24 -16.46
N GLU A 50 -0.97 4.53 -16.13
CA GLU A 50 -0.50 5.61 -17.01
C GLU A 50 0.95 5.38 -17.46
N ARG A 51 1.84 4.96 -16.55
CA ARG A 51 3.24 4.68 -16.90
C ARG A 51 3.41 3.48 -17.82
N CYS A 52 2.61 2.43 -17.63
CA CYS A 52 2.61 1.28 -18.53
C CYS A 52 2.13 1.68 -19.92
N ASP A 53 1.07 2.49 -20.01
CA ASP A 53 0.51 2.98 -21.27
C ASP A 53 1.54 3.86 -22.02
N GLU A 54 2.23 4.77 -21.31
CA GLU A 54 3.32 5.58 -21.88
C GLU A 54 4.43 4.72 -22.51
N ILE A 55 4.83 3.63 -21.87
CA ILE A 55 5.89 2.76 -22.39
C ILE A 55 5.42 2.06 -23.67
N VAL A 56 4.17 1.61 -23.71
CA VAL A 56 3.58 0.99 -24.90
C VAL A 56 3.48 2.01 -26.03
N GLU A 57 3.10 3.25 -25.73
CA GLU A 57 3.04 4.33 -26.72
C GLU A 57 4.43 4.68 -27.28
N ASP A 58 5.45 4.78 -26.41
CA ASP A 58 6.81 5.16 -26.80
C ASP A 58 7.57 4.05 -27.54
N THR A 59 7.35 2.80 -27.17
CA THR A 59 8.17 1.66 -27.65
C THR A 59 7.43 0.70 -28.58
N GLY A 60 6.09 0.71 -28.56
CA GLY A 60 5.26 -0.27 -29.23
C GLY A 60 5.18 -1.63 -28.52
N GLU A 61 5.81 -1.78 -27.35
CA GLU A 61 5.88 -3.03 -26.59
C GLU A 61 5.50 -2.83 -25.12
N GLU A 62 5.08 -3.91 -24.45
CA GLU A 62 4.81 -3.89 -23.01
C GLU A 62 6.10 -3.66 -22.19
N MET A 63 5.93 -3.20 -20.94
CA MET A 63 7.06 -2.97 -20.02
C MET A 63 7.93 -4.22 -19.86
N PRO A 64 9.24 -4.14 -20.19
CA PRO A 64 10.17 -5.24 -19.96
C PRO A 64 10.27 -5.61 -18.49
N ARG A 65 10.36 -6.92 -18.19
CA ARG A 65 10.37 -7.43 -16.81
C ARG A 65 11.55 -6.91 -15.99
N GLU A 66 12.69 -6.73 -16.64
CA GLU A 66 13.91 -6.16 -16.06
C GLU A 66 13.74 -4.71 -15.60
N ASN A 67 12.82 -3.96 -16.22
CA ASN A 67 12.55 -2.56 -15.89
C ASN A 67 11.48 -2.40 -14.80
N PHE A 68 10.69 -3.45 -14.53
CA PHE A 68 9.55 -3.40 -13.61
C PHE A 68 9.90 -2.75 -12.27
N VAL A 69 10.98 -3.20 -11.62
CA VAL A 69 11.37 -2.68 -10.29
C VAL A 69 11.74 -1.20 -10.35
N LYS A 70 12.50 -0.79 -11.37
CA LYS A 70 12.92 0.60 -11.54
C LYS A 70 11.71 1.50 -11.75
N GLU A 71 10.87 1.18 -12.72
CA GLU A 71 9.68 1.98 -13.05
C GLU A 71 8.70 2.00 -11.87
N TYR A 72 8.53 0.88 -11.16
CA TYR A 72 7.69 0.80 -9.97
C TYR A 72 8.17 1.75 -8.88
N MET A 73 9.48 1.76 -8.61
CA MET A 73 10.07 2.65 -7.61
C MET A 73 9.94 4.11 -8.00
N ASP A 74 10.09 4.43 -9.29
CA ASP A 74 9.91 5.78 -9.81
C ASP A 74 8.47 6.26 -9.63
N VAL A 75 7.47 5.47 -10.02
CA VAL A 75 6.04 5.80 -9.84
C VAL A 75 5.68 5.89 -8.35
N ARG A 76 6.19 4.97 -7.52
CA ARG A 76 5.99 4.98 -6.07
C ARG A 76 6.52 6.28 -5.44
N SER A 77 7.71 6.73 -5.83
CA SER A 77 8.31 7.96 -5.31
C SER A 77 7.47 9.21 -5.64
N LYS A 78 6.81 9.20 -6.80
CA LYS A 78 5.95 10.31 -7.26
C LYS A 78 4.58 10.32 -6.57
N THR A 79 4.08 9.18 -6.11
CA THR A 79 2.70 9.03 -5.61
C THR A 79 2.60 8.90 -4.09
N PHE A 80 3.58 8.27 -3.43
CA PHE A 80 3.63 8.11 -1.98
C PHE A 80 4.14 9.38 -1.29
N LYS A 81 3.38 10.46 -1.45
CA LYS A 81 3.66 11.76 -0.83
C LYS A 81 3.24 11.77 0.64
N PRO A 82 3.96 12.49 1.52
CA PRO A 82 3.55 12.64 2.91
C PRO A 82 2.11 13.12 3.09
N THR A 83 1.64 14.02 2.22
CA THR A 83 0.27 14.53 2.22
C THR A 83 -0.77 13.43 1.99
N THR A 84 -0.54 12.56 1.00
CA THR A 84 -1.41 11.41 0.71
C THR A 84 -1.43 10.42 1.86
N ILE A 85 -0.26 10.12 2.42
CA ILE A 85 -0.11 9.18 3.54
C ILE A 85 -0.86 9.71 4.76
N ILE A 86 -0.60 10.95 5.18
CA ILE A 86 -1.28 11.56 6.35
C ILE A 86 -2.79 11.59 6.15
N ALA A 87 -3.27 11.97 4.96
CA ALA A 87 -4.69 11.97 4.66
C ALA A 87 -5.31 10.57 4.72
N ALA A 88 -4.58 9.54 4.28
CA ALA A 88 -5.03 8.16 4.33
C ALA A 88 -5.19 7.65 5.77
N PHE A 89 -4.22 7.95 6.65
CA PHE A 89 -4.31 7.62 8.09
C PHE A 89 -5.49 8.31 8.78
N ARG A 90 -5.81 9.54 8.38
CA ARG A 90 -6.99 10.26 8.90
C ARG A 90 -8.28 9.60 8.44
N LYS A 91 -8.38 9.29 7.14
CA LYS A 91 -9.57 8.67 6.55
C LYS A 91 -9.83 7.27 7.07
N SER A 92 -8.79 6.53 7.45
CA SER A 92 -8.92 5.19 8.02
C SER A 92 -9.22 5.18 9.53
N GLY A 93 -9.39 6.36 10.14
CA GLY A 93 -9.63 6.50 11.58
C GLY A 93 -8.41 6.19 12.45
N CYS A 94 -7.23 6.00 11.85
CA CYS A 94 -6.01 5.66 12.59
C CYS A 94 -5.39 6.88 13.28
N TRP A 95 -5.32 8.03 12.58
CA TRP A 95 -4.73 9.25 13.15
C TRP A 95 -5.13 10.55 12.40
N PRO A 96 -5.55 11.62 13.11
CA PRO A 96 -5.89 11.65 14.53
C PRO A 96 -7.03 10.67 14.83
N VAL A 97 -7.01 10.07 16.01
CA VAL A 97 -8.09 9.19 16.47
C VAL A 97 -9.32 10.08 16.67
N SER A 98 -10.24 10.13 15.68
CA SER A 98 -11.52 10.81 15.91
C SER A 98 -12.33 9.91 16.86
N ARG A 99 -12.83 10.53 17.94
CA ARG A 99 -13.68 9.88 18.94
C ARG A 99 -15.17 10.04 18.59
N ASP A 100 -15.48 10.29 17.32
CA ASP A 100 -16.85 10.60 16.90
C ASP A 100 -17.85 9.54 17.41
#